data_AF-A0A7T0BUP0-F1
#
_entry.id   AF-A0A7T0BUP0-F1
#
_cell.length_a   1.000
_cell.length_b   1.000
_cell.length_c   1.000
_cell.angle_alpha   90.00
_cell.angle_beta   90.00
_cell.angle_gamma   90.00
#
_symmetry.space_group_name_H-M   'P 1'
#
loop_
_entity.id
_entity.type
_entity.pdbx_description
1 polymer ?
#
loop_
_entity_poly.entity_id
_entity_poly.type
_entity_poly.pdbx_seq_one_letter_code
_entity_poly.pdbx_strand_id
1 'polypeptide(L)'
;MSLVGSLFTGVSGLQTNSQAMNILGDNISNVNTIGFKASKGVFGDLFSTILANGATTSQVGRGTQFLGSIQNFNQGSFETSSSSLDLALDGSGFFIVNDGQGNFYTRNGQFRLNDDGEVQLLSGQILQGHRITNGVVGTTLEDVDLAGVQSAPNASTNFTLGANLNGAASAGVTFNSPISLFNSAGAQVVMSVQFTKQAGGNNWTYSASLPAGAGTISAGASGTLNFNTNGQLSGINGGSIANQTFSLDFSTANPPAAAQTLTWNLVDANTGGTNGKMTAFAAPSNNNSIVQDGFPTGTLVGLGVDKDGIINGLFNNGQSEQLFQIALADFLAPSGLTRRGQNIFAESGQSGQPIIATANTGGFGSVLGQSLELSNVDLANEFVNLITTQQAFQASARVITTTDDLLSETVNLTR
;
A
#
# COMPACT_ATOMS: atom_id res chain seq x y z
N MET A 1 -17.21 -32.94 53.41
CA MET A 1 -17.22 -31.56 52.89
C MET A 1 -17.33 -30.62 54.09
N SER A 2 -16.30 -29.84 54.40
CA SER A 2 -16.45 -28.78 55.41
C SER A 2 -17.31 -27.66 54.79
N LEU A 3 -18.27 -27.10 55.53
CA LEU A 3 -19.08 -25.94 55.10
C LEU A 3 -18.18 -24.76 54.67
N VAL A 4 -16.97 -24.65 55.25
CA VAL A 4 -15.97 -23.64 54.85
C VAL A 4 -15.40 -23.92 53.46
N GLY A 5 -15.28 -25.19 53.07
CA GLY A 5 -14.81 -25.60 51.75
C GLY A 5 -15.80 -25.30 50.62
N SER A 6 -17.11 -25.41 50.88
CA SER A 6 -18.14 -25.02 49.91
C SER A 6 -18.23 -23.52 49.73
N LEU A 7 -18.05 -22.73 50.81
CA LEU A 7 -17.93 -21.27 50.70
C LEU A 7 -16.74 -20.87 49.81
N PHE A 8 -15.57 -21.47 50.00
CA PHE A 8 -14.38 -21.14 49.20
C PHE A 8 -14.57 -21.45 47.71
N THR A 9 -15.14 -22.61 47.39
CA THR A 9 -15.49 -22.99 46.01
C THR A 9 -16.56 -22.05 45.40
N GLY A 10 -17.54 -21.62 46.19
CA GLY A 10 -18.57 -20.66 45.76
C GLY A 10 -17.97 -19.28 45.45
N VAL A 11 -17.11 -18.76 46.34
CA VAL A 11 -16.43 -17.48 46.16
C VAL A 11 -15.47 -17.51 44.97
N SER A 12 -14.70 -18.58 44.80
CA SER A 12 -13.79 -18.72 43.66
C SER A 12 -14.56 -18.73 42.33
N GLY A 13 -15.69 -19.44 42.28
CA GLY A 13 -16.58 -19.47 41.10
C GLY A 13 -17.18 -18.10 40.79
N LEU A 14 -17.59 -17.35 41.82
CA LEU A 14 -18.12 -15.99 41.68
C LEU A 14 -17.07 -15.05 41.10
N GLN A 15 -15.83 -15.11 41.60
CA GLN A 15 -14.73 -14.29 41.11
C GLN A 15 -14.35 -14.65 39.66
N THR A 16 -14.26 -15.94 39.30
CA THR A 16 -13.94 -16.35 37.93
C THR A 16 -15.03 -15.95 36.94
N ASN A 17 -16.31 -16.12 37.31
CA ASN A 17 -17.44 -15.71 36.48
C ASN A 17 -17.52 -14.18 36.34
N SER A 18 -17.16 -13.41 37.36
CA SER A 18 -17.07 -11.95 37.23
C SER A 18 -15.99 -11.52 36.23
N GLN A 19 -14.83 -12.17 36.21
CA GLN A 19 -13.79 -11.89 35.20
C GLN A 19 -14.23 -12.32 33.79
N ALA A 20 -14.91 -13.46 33.67
CA ALA A 20 -15.51 -13.89 32.41
C ALA A 20 -16.50 -12.84 31.87
N MET A 21 -17.40 -12.32 32.72
CA MET A 21 -18.34 -11.26 32.34
C MET A 21 -17.62 -9.98 31.88
N ASN A 22 -16.51 -9.61 32.52
CA ASN A 22 -15.72 -8.44 32.10
C ASN A 22 -15.15 -8.62 30.68
N ILE A 23 -14.62 -9.80 30.36
CA ILE A 23 -14.06 -10.10 29.03
C ILE A 23 -15.17 -10.09 27.96
N LEU A 24 -16.31 -10.73 28.24
CA LEU A 24 -17.46 -10.73 27.33
C LEU A 24 -18.00 -9.30 27.13
N GLY A 25 -18.06 -8.50 28.20
CA GLY A 25 -18.44 -7.09 28.13
C GLY A 25 -17.48 -6.25 27.27
N ASP A 26 -16.17 -6.49 27.38
CA ASP A 26 -15.16 -5.85 26.53
C ASP A 26 -15.34 -6.24 25.06
N ASN A 27 -15.55 -7.52 24.77
CA ASN A 27 -15.81 -8.00 23.40
C ASN A 27 -17.06 -7.36 22.80
N ILE A 28 -18.19 -7.36 23.52
CA ILE A 28 -19.47 -6.79 23.07
C ILE A 28 -19.32 -5.29 22.81
N SER A 29 -18.60 -4.58 23.70
CA SER A 29 -18.39 -3.13 23.57
C SER A 29 -17.54 -2.78 22.35
N ASN A 30 -16.64 -3.67 21.94
CA ASN A 30 -15.73 -3.47 20.82
C ASN A 30 -16.15 -4.19 19.52
N VAL A 31 -17.42 -4.58 19.38
CA VAL A 31 -17.93 -5.23 18.17
C VAL A 31 -17.83 -4.34 16.93
N ASN A 32 -17.91 -3.03 17.08
CA ASN A 32 -17.79 -2.06 15.98
C ASN A 32 -16.39 -1.43 15.89
N THR A 33 -15.44 -1.86 16.71
CA THR A 33 -14.09 -1.30 16.72
C THR A 33 -13.26 -1.96 15.62
N ILE A 34 -12.76 -1.16 14.68
CA ILE A 34 -11.93 -1.63 13.55
C ILE A 34 -10.63 -2.29 14.04
N GLY A 35 -10.31 -3.46 13.48
CA GLY A 35 -9.14 -4.25 13.82
C GLY A 35 -9.16 -4.85 15.22
N PHE A 36 -10.30 -4.86 15.92
CA PHE A 36 -10.40 -5.46 17.25
C PHE A 36 -10.39 -6.99 17.19
N LYS A 37 -9.67 -7.60 18.13
CA LYS A 37 -9.54 -9.05 18.29
C LYS A 37 -10.16 -9.48 19.61
N ALA A 38 -11.13 -10.38 19.54
CA ALA A 38 -11.86 -10.90 20.68
C ALA A 38 -10.92 -11.57 21.69
N SER A 39 -11.18 -11.34 22.97
CA SER A 39 -10.47 -12.01 24.05
C SER A 39 -11.30 -13.17 24.60
N LYS A 40 -10.62 -14.23 25.03
CA LYS A 40 -11.23 -15.37 25.71
C LYS A 40 -10.60 -15.59 27.07
N GLY A 41 -11.41 -15.75 28.11
CA GLY A 41 -10.95 -16.12 29.44
C GLY A 41 -10.52 -17.60 29.51
N VAL A 42 -9.38 -17.85 30.13
CA VAL A 42 -8.87 -19.20 30.41
C VAL A 42 -8.98 -19.46 31.91
N PHE A 43 -9.61 -20.58 32.25
CA PHE A 43 -9.88 -20.97 33.63
C PHE A 43 -9.23 -22.33 33.92
N GLY A 44 -8.77 -22.52 35.16
CA GLY A 44 -8.24 -23.78 35.66
C GLY A 44 -8.92 -24.15 36.97
N ASP A 45 -8.86 -25.43 37.35
CA ASP A 45 -9.30 -25.86 38.67
C ASP A 45 -8.24 -25.54 39.74
N LEU A 46 -8.68 -25.33 40.97
CA LEU A 46 -7.81 -25.26 42.14
C LEU A 46 -7.67 -26.69 42.68
N PHE A 47 -6.44 -27.20 42.61
CA PHE A 47 -6.00 -28.56 42.94
C PHE A 47 -6.79 -29.29 44.04
N SER A 48 -6.95 -30.60 43.89
CA SER A 48 -7.68 -31.44 44.83
C SER A 48 -6.87 -31.86 46.07
N THR A 49 -7.49 -31.82 47.26
CA THR A 49 -6.91 -32.46 48.46
C THR A 49 -7.14 -33.96 48.42
N ILE A 50 -6.07 -34.75 48.40
CA ILE A 50 -6.11 -36.20 48.53
C ILE A 50 -6.41 -36.53 50.00
N LEU A 51 -7.58 -37.09 50.26
CA LEU A 51 -8.07 -37.35 51.63
C LEU A 51 -7.46 -38.61 52.29
N ALA A 52 -6.75 -39.45 51.51
CA ALA A 52 -6.07 -40.65 52.00
C ALA A 52 -4.84 -40.97 51.14
N ASN A 53 -3.68 -41.24 51.76
CA ASN A 53 -2.40 -41.58 51.12
C ASN A 53 -2.59 -42.52 49.90
N GLY A 54 -2.54 -41.96 48.68
CA GLY A 54 -2.46 -42.71 47.43
C GLY A 54 -3.79 -43.14 46.77
N ALA A 55 -4.96 -42.77 47.29
CA ALA A 55 -6.24 -43.11 46.64
C ALA A 55 -6.59 -42.11 45.53
N THR A 56 -6.50 -42.54 44.27
CA THR A 56 -6.91 -41.78 43.06
C THR A 56 -8.40 -41.42 43.02
N THR A 57 -9.23 -42.03 43.88
CA THR A 57 -10.70 -41.88 43.87
C THR A 57 -11.26 -40.94 44.95
N SER A 58 -10.42 -40.41 45.85
CA SER A 58 -10.85 -39.54 46.95
C SER A 58 -10.31 -38.11 46.80
N GLN A 59 -10.56 -37.53 45.62
CA GLN A 59 -10.19 -36.16 45.26
C GLN A 59 -11.42 -35.25 45.30
N VAL A 60 -11.42 -34.26 46.20
CA VAL A 60 -12.40 -33.17 46.23
C VAL A 60 -11.78 -31.91 45.62
N GLY A 61 -12.43 -31.29 44.64
CA GLY A 61 -11.96 -30.04 44.01
C GLY A 61 -12.14 -28.83 44.92
N ARG A 62 -11.20 -27.86 44.86
CA ARG A 62 -11.23 -26.64 45.70
C ARG A 62 -11.70 -25.39 44.95
N GLY A 63 -12.42 -25.58 43.86
CA GLY A 63 -12.98 -24.50 43.05
C GLY A 63 -12.18 -24.20 41.79
N THR A 64 -12.28 -22.97 41.32
CA THR A 64 -11.78 -22.51 40.02
C THR A 64 -10.93 -21.26 40.17
N GLN A 65 -9.99 -21.06 39.25
CA GLN A 65 -9.16 -19.86 39.17
C GLN A 65 -9.11 -19.34 37.73
N PHE A 66 -9.02 -18.02 37.59
CA PHE A 66 -8.74 -17.37 36.32
C PHE A 66 -7.23 -17.39 36.06
N LEU A 67 -6.81 -18.02 34.97
CA LEU A 67 -5.41 -18.13 34.58
C LEU A 67 -4.95 -16.93 33.75
N GLY A 68 -5.85 -16.36 32.96
CA GLY A 68 -5.56 -15.21 32.09
C GLY A 68 -6.55 -15.10 30.94
N SER A 69 -6.36 -14.08 30.10
CA SER A 69 -7.08 -13.95 28.83
C SER A 69 -6.14 -14.14 27.65
N ILE A 70 -6.63 -14.81 26.61
CA ILE A 70 -5.93 -14.97 25.34
C ILE A 70 -6.69 -14.24 24.25
N GLN A 71 -5.94 -13.59 23.37
CA GLN A 71 -6.47 -12.95 22.17
C GLN A 71 -6.73 -13.99 21.07
N ASN A 72 -7.85 -13.86 20.38
CA ASN A 72 -8.11 -14.61 19.16
C ASN A 72 -7.77 -13.75 17.94
N PHE A 73 -6.68 -14.10 17.24
CA PHE A 73 -6.22 -13.37 16.06
C PHE A 73 -6.85 -13.83 14.74
N ASN A 74 -7.89 -14.66 14.78
CA ASN A 74 -8.66 -15.00 13.58
C ASN A 74 -9.13 -13.72 12.85
N GLN A 75 -9.18 -13.81 11.53
CA GLN A 75 -9.57 -12.73 10.64
C GLN A 75 -11.03 -12.32 10.86
N GLY A 76 -11.30 -11.01 10.92
CA GLY A 76 -12.65 -10.45 10.88
C GLY A 76 -13.16 -10.29 9.44
N SER A 77 -14.41 -9.88 9.28
CA SER A 77 -14.95 -9.49 7.97
C SER A 77 -14.32 -8.18 7.48
N PHE A 78 -14.35 -7.92 6.18
CA PHE A 78 -13.87 -6.66 5.60
C PHE A 78 -15.02 -5.74 5.21
N GLU A 79 -14.81 -4.44 5.38
CA GLU A 79 -15.68 -3.38 4.88
C GLU A 79 -14.90 -2.50 3.89
N THR A 80 -15.49 -2.17 2.75
CA THR A 80 -14.89 -1.26 1.77
C THR A 80 -15.05 0.19 2.24
N SER A 81 -13.97 0.96 2.13
CA SER A 81 -13.91 2.39 2.44
C SER A 81 -13.71 3.24 1.18
N SER A 82 -13.98 4.54 1.27
CA SER A 82 -13.68 5.52 0.22
C SER A 82 -12.28 6.15 0.37
N SER A 83 -11.65 6.01 1.54
CA SER A 83 -10.31 6.54 1.82
C SER A 83 -9.24 5.65 1.21
N SER A 84 -8.28 6.24 0.48
CA SER A 84 -7.15 5.51 -0.13
C SER A 84 -6.15 4.98 0.88
N LEU A 85 -6.11 5.56 2.09
CA LEU A 85 -5.21 5.19 3.18
C LEU A 85 -5.87 4.24 4.19
N ASP A 86 -7.12 3.83 3.96
CA ASP A 86 -7.75 2.78 4.75
C ASP A 86 -7.27 1.43 4.25
N LEU A 87 -6.59 0.69 5.11
CA LEU A 87 -5.92 -0.56 4.78
C LEU A 87 -6.43 -1.71 5.64
N ALA A 88 -6.56 -2.88 5.04
CA ALA A 88 -6.84 -4.12 5.74
C ALA A 88 -5.78 -5.17 5.43
N LEU A 89 -5.55 -6.09 6.36
CA LEU A 89 -4.68 -7.24 6.13
C LEU A 89 -5.54 -8.49 5.93
N ASP A 90 -5.33 -9.16 4.81
CA ASP A 90 -5.94 -10.46 4.53
C ASP A 90 -4.90 -11.56 4.75
N GLY A 91 -4.98 -12.22 5.91
CA GLY A 91 -4.06 -13.26 6.35
C GLY A 91 -3.29 -12.89 7.63
N SER A 92 -2.20 -13.61 7.90
CA SER A 92 -1.27 -13.37 9.02
C SER A 92 -0.44 -12.11 8.82
N GLY A 93 0.00 -11.50 9.94
CA GLY A 93 0.78 -10.26 9.94
C GLY A 93 0.16 -9.13 10.76
N PHE A 94 0.87 -8.03 10.91
CA PHE A 94 0.44 -6.81 11.59
C PHE A 94 1.08 -5.63 10.88
N PHE A 95 0.40 -4.49 10.85
CA PHE A 95 1.02 -3.23 10.49
C PHE A 95 2.02 -2.84 11.58
N ILE A 96 3.19 -2.37 11.16
CA ILE A 96 4.20 -1.84 12.07
C ILE A 96 3.99 -0.32 12.15
N VAL A 97 3.81 0.19 13.35
CA VAL A 97 3.66 1.63 13.61
C VAL A 97 4.66 2.09 14.67
N ASN A 98 5.16 3.31 14.56
CA ASN A 98 6.18 3.85 15.45
C ASN A 98 5.65 5.11 16.16
N ASP A 99 5.98 5.29 17.45
CA ASP A 99 5.58 6.45 18.26
C ASP A 99 6.76 7.38 18.62
N GLY A 100 7.91 7.21 17.98
CA GLY A 100 9.19 7.85 18.27
C GLY A 100 10.00 7.18 19.40
N GLN A 101 9.40 6.25 20.16
CA GLN A 101 10.05 5.50 21.25
C GLN A 101 10.27 4.03 20.89
N GLY A 102 9.47 3.49 19.97
CA GLY A 102 9.66 2.13 19.44
C GLY A 102 8.57 1.69 18.49
N ASN A 103 8.73 0.47 17.98
CA ASN A 103 7.77 -0.16 17.08
C ASN A 103 6.66 -0.87 17.87
N PHE A 104 5.42 -0.62 17.44
CA PHE A 104 4.20 -1.26 17.88
C PHE A 104 3.51 -1.91 16.69
N TYR A 105 2.55 -2.78 16.98
CA TYR A 105 1.90 -3.62 16.00
C TYR A 105 0.40 -3.44 16.08
N THR A 106 -0.28 -3.36 14.94
CA THR A 106 -1.74 -3.23 14.92
C THR A 106 -2.38 -3.94 13.75
N ARG A 107 -3.67 -4.26 13.91
CA ARG A 107 -4.57 -4.68 12.84
C ARG A 107 -5.50 -3.56 12.40
N ASN A 108 -5.52 -2.44 13.11
CA ASN A 108 -6.27 -1.27 12.71
C ASN A 108 -5.52 -0.58 11.57
N GLY A 109 -6.14 -0.48 10.39
CA GLY A 109 -5.58 0.24 9.25
C GLY A 109 -6.33 1.51 8.88
N GLN A 110 -6.99 2.16 9.84
CA GLN A 110 -7.53 3.52 9.66
C GLN A 110 -6.40 4.55 9.72
N PHE A 111 -5.63 4.66 8.63
CA PHE A 111 -4.55 5.64 8.53
C PHE A 111 -5.02 6.95 7.91
N ARG A 112 -4.32 8.02 8.24
CA ARG A 112 -4.50 9.36 7.69
C ARG A 112 -3.16 10.04 7.53
N LEU A 113 -3.11 11.05 6.67
CA LEU A 113 -1.96 11.94 6.59
C LEU A 113 -1.98 12.92 7.77
N ASN A 114 -0.82 13.18 8.38
CA ASN A 114 -0.64 14.28 9.33
C ASN A 114 -0.23 15.59 8.60
N ASP A 115 -0.09 16.67 9.37
CA ASP A 115 0.32 17.98 8.83
C ASP A 115 1.75 17.95 8.26
N ASP A 116 2.59 17.05 8.76
CA ASP A 116 3.96 16.83 8.30
C ASP A 116 4.04 15.95 7.03
N GLY A 117 2.93 15.34 6.59
CA GLY A 117 2.84 14.49 5.41
C GLY A 117 3.12 13.00 5.66
N GLU A 118 3.23 12.56 6.90
CA GLU A 118 3.42 11.17 7.30
C GLU A 118 2.08 10.44 7.45
N VAL A 119 2.07 9.15 7.10
CA VAL A 119 0.91 8.29 7.26
C VAL A 119 0.83 7.80 8.69
N GLN A 120 -0.14 8.26 9.47
CA GLN A 120 -0.30 7.91 10.88
C GLN A 120 -1.70 7.38 11.22
N LEU A 121 -1.81 6.66 12.33
CA LEU A 121 -3.08 6.36 12.97
C LEU A 121 -3.68 7.63 13.61
N LEU A 122 -4.99 7.59 13.92
CA LEU A 122 -5.65 8.66 14.67
C LEU A 122 -5.00 8.90 16.05
N SER A 123 -4.40 7.86 16.62
CA SER A 123 -3.67 7.88 17.88
C SER A 123 -2.26 8.48 17.82
N GLY A 124 -1.75 8.78 16.61
CA GLY A 124 -0.47 9.48 16.41
C GLY A 124 0.74 8.59 16.12
N GLN A 125 0.59 7.27 16.05
CA GLN A 125 1.69 6.39 15.62
C GLN A 125 1.79 6.35 14.10
N ILE A 126 3.02 6.43 13.58
CA ILE A 126 3.34 6.55 12.15
C ILE A 126 3.57 5.16 11.55
N LEU A 127 2.96 4.89 10.40
CA LEU A 127 3.11 3.65 9.64
C LEU A 127 4.55 3.51 9.13
N GLN A 128 5.10 2.30 9.29
CA GLN A 128 6.44 1.98 8.82
C GLN A 128 6.41 1.24 7.47
N GLY A 129 7.44 1.47 6.66
CA GLY A 129 7.62 0.80 5.38
C GLY A 129 9.05 0.85 4.86
N HIS A 130 9.21 0.38 3.64
CA HIS A 130 10.43 0.44 2.87
C HIS A 130 10.23 1.41 1.70
N ARG A 131 11.08 2.43 1.57
CA ARG A 131 10.99 3.34 0.43
C ARG A 131 11.40 2.68 -0.86
N ILE A 132 10.68 3.00 -1.92
CA ILE A 132 10.97 2.54 -3.27
C ILE A 132 11.66 3.68 -4.01
N THR A 133 12.84 3.42 -4.56
CA THR A 133 13.55 4.37 -5.42
C THR A 133 13.86 3.69 -6.74
N ASN A 134 13.38 4.27 -7.85
CA ASN A 134 13.55 3.71 -9.20
C ASN A 134 13.12 2.23 -9.32
N GLY A 135 12.01 1.85 -8.66
CA GLY A 135 11.47 0.49 -8.67
C GLY A 135 12.22 -0.53 -7.80
N VAL A 136 13.24 -0.10 -7.04
CA VAL A 136 13.95 -0.95 -6.08
C VAL A 136 13.45 -0.66 -4.67
N VAL A 137 13.00 -1.70 -3.99
CA VAL A 137 12.55 -1.63 -2.58
C VAL A 137 13.77 -1.51 -1.66
N GLY A 138 13.77 -0.51 -0.80
CA GLY A 138 14.77 -0.34 0.25
C GLY A 138 14.76 -1.51 1.25
N THR A 139 15.86 -1.66 2.00
CA THR A 139 15.98 -2.71 3.02
C THR A 139 15.83 -2.19 4.44
N THR A 140 15.90 -0.87 4.62
CA THR A 140 15.71 -0.18 5.90
C THR A 140 14.24 0.08 6.13
N LEU A 141 13.80 -0.15 7.37
CA LEU A 141 12.48 0.25 7.83
C LEU A 141 12.52 1.76 8.14
N GLU A 142 11.60 2.52 7.57
CA GLU A 142 11.48 3.95 7.76
C GLU A 142 10.01 4.40 7.81
N ASP A 143 9.79 5.61 8.31
CA ASP A 143 8.48 6.25 8.37
C ASP A 143 7.94 6.47 6.95
N VAL A 144 6.66 6.15 6.73
CA VAL A 144 5.99 6.40 5.45
C VAL A 144 5.64 7.87 5.35
N ASP A 145 6.59 8.65 4.84
CA ASP A 145 6.46 10.09 4.58
C ASP A 145 6.09 10.35 3.12
N LEU A 146 4.92 10.96 2.90
CA LEU A 146 4.40 11.36 1.60
C LEU A 146 4.50 12.88 1.38
N ALA A 147 5.15 13.62 2.29
CA ALA A 147 5.35 15.05 2.18
C ALA A 147 6.23 15.42 1.00
N GLY A 148 5.80 16.42 0.21
CA GLY A 148 6.62 16.97 -0.86
C GLY A 148 6.98 15.98 -1.97
N VAL A 149 6.36 14.80 -2.00
CA VAL A 149 6.59 13.81 -3.06
C VAL A 149 6.16 14.41 -4.40
N GLN A 150 7.11 14.51 -5.31
CA GLN A 150 6.92 15.00 -6.66
C GLN A 150 7.47 13.98 -7.64
N SER A 151 6.76 13.79 -8.73
CA SER A 151 7.29 13.03 -9.87
C SER A 151 8.38 13.87 -10.51
N ALA A 152 9.60 13.32 -10.54
CA ALA A 152 10.74 13.98 -11.16
C ALA A 152 10.51 14.09 -12.67
N PRO A 153 10.87 15.22 -13.31
CA PRO A 153 10.70 15.34 -14.74
C PRO A 153 11.56 14.31 -15.48
N ASN A 154 11.02 13.73 -16.54
CA ASN A 154 11.77 12.88 -17.45
C ASN A 154 11.96 13.60 -18.78
N ALA A 155 13.21 13.74 -19.19
CA ALA A 155 13.55 14.43 -20.42
C ALA A 155 13.24 13.54 -21.64
N SER A 156 12.66 14.11 -22.70
CA SER A 156 12.27 13.35 -23.91
C SER A 156 13.47 12.73 -24.66
N THR A 157 13.66 11.42 -24.59
CA THR A 157 14.76 10.75 -25.31
C THR A 157 14.37 10.26 -26.69
N ASN A 158 13.09 9.97 -26.90
CA ASN A 158 12.56 9.46 -28.15
C ASN A 158 11.32 10.24 -28.57
N PHE A 159 11.21 10.50 -29.87
CA PHE A 159 9.96 10.96 -30.45
C PHE A 159 9.66 10.25 -31.76
N THR A 160 8.37 10.14 -32.04
CA THR A 160 7.87 9.70 -33.33
C THR A 160 7.05 10.81 -33.92
N LEU A 161 7.53 11.36 -35.03
CA LEU A 161 6.76 12.25 -35.89
C LEU A 161 6.34 11.50 -37.15
N GLY A 162 5.04 11.37 -37.33
CA GLY A 162 4.40 10.84 -38.52
C GLY A 162 3.58 11.92 -39.20
N ALA A 163 3.87 12.17 -40.47
CA ALA A 163 3.17 13.13 -41.30
C ALA A 163 3.01 12.57 -42.71
N ASN A 164 1.89 12.92 -43.34
CA ASN A 164 1.79 12.83 -44.78
C ASN A 164 2.25 14.16 -45.37
N LEU A 165 3.25 14.13 -46.25
CA LEU A 165 3.77 15.29 -46.96
C LEU A 165 3.27 15.28 -48.39
N ASN A 166 2.64 16.35 -48.88
CA ASN A 166 1.99 16.35 -50.19
C ASN A 166 2.95 15.98 -51.35
N GLY A 167 2.87 14.75 -51.86
CA GLY A 167 3.71 14.26 -52.94
C GLY A 167 3.65 15.11 -54.21
N ALA A 168 2.48 15.69 -54.49
CA ALA A 168 2.19 16.51 -55.68
C ALA A 168 2.50 18.01 -55.50
N ALA A 169 3.06 18.42 -54.35
CA ALA A 169 3.42 19.82 -54.13
C ALA A 169 4.56 20.29 -55.05
N SER A 170 4.48 21.55 -55.48
CA SER A 170 5.58 22.23 -56.18
C SER A 170 6.81 22.37 -55.29
N ALA A 171 8.00 22.44 -55.91
CA ALA A 171 9.24 22.71 -55.19
C ALA A 171 9.14 24.03 -54.39
N GLY A 172 9.67 24.04 -53.17
CA GLY A 172 9.64 25.20 -52.26
C GLY A 172 8.41 25.29 -51.36
N VAL A 173 7.40 24.43 -51.52
CA VAL A 173 6.29 24.35 -50.55
C VAL A 173 6.82 23.87 -49.20
N THR A 174 6.47 24.60 -48.14
CA THR A 174 6.86 24.29 -46.77
C THR A 174 5.69 23.74 -45.95
N PHE A 175 5.95 22.79 -45.07
CA PHE A 175 5.00 22.29 -44.08
C PHE A 175 5.67 22.26 -42.70
N ASN A 176 5.08 22.93 -41.72
CA ASN A 176 5.64 22.98 -40.37
C ASN A 176 4.91 22.00 -39.46
N SER A 177 5.69 21.21 -38.72
CA SER A 177 5.20 20.27 -37.74
C SER A 177 5.80 20.57 -36.36
N PRO A 178 5.03 21.18 -35.44
CA PRO A 178 5.49 21.39 -34.07
C PRO A 178 5.40 20.09 -33.26
N ILE A 179 6.38 19.86 -32.39
CA ILE A 179 6.38 18.80 -31.38
C ILE A 179 6.80 19.38 -30.03
N SER A 180 6.02 19.10 -28.99
CA SER A 180 6.34 19.45 -27.61
C SER A 180 7.28 18.39 -27.01
N LEU A 181 8.42 18.82 -26.50
CA LEU A 181 9.42 18.01 -25.82
C LEU A 181 9.60 18.53 -24.38
N PHE A 182 10.24 17.74 -23.53
CA PHE A 182 10.59 18.10 -22.16
C PHE A 182 12.09 18.00 -21.96
N ASN A 183 12.68 19.03 -21.35
CA ASN A 183 14.09 19.01 -20.96
C ASN A 183 14.27 18.36 -19.58
N SER A 184 15.52 18.17 -19.15
CA SER A 184 15.85 17.56 -17.85
C SER A 184 15.45 18.40 -16.64
N ALA A 185 15.12 19.68 -16.82
CA ALA A 185 14.56 20.54 -15.77
C ALA A 185 13.02 20.50 -15.73
N GLY A 186 12.36 19.76 -16.63
CA GLY A 186 10.91 19.65 -16.71
C GLY A 186 10.20 20.76 -17.48
N ALA A 187 10.93 21.67 -18.12
CA ALA A 187 10.33 22.71 -18.96
C ALA A 187 9.91 22.15 -20.32
N GLN A 188 8.73 22.56 -20.77
CA GLN A 188 8.21 22.20 -22.09
C GLN A 188 8.89 23.06 -23.17
N VAL A 189 9.45 22.41 -24.19
CA VAL A 189 10.10 23.04 -25.34
C VAL A 189 9.45 22.57 -26.63
N VAL A 190 8.91 23.49 -27.42
CA VAL A 190 8.25 23.16 -28.70
C VAL A 190 9.26 23.21 -29.83
N MET A 191 9.74 22.06 -30.30
CA MET A 191 10.58 21.95 -31.49
C MET A 191 9.71 22.04 -32.75
N SER A 192 10.08 22.88 -33.70
CA SER A 192 9.39 23.00 -34.99
C SER A 192 10.22 22.32 -36.07
N VAL A 193 9.66 21.28 -36.69
CA VAL A 193 10.26 20.60 -37.84
C VAL A 193 9.60 21.12 -39.12
N GLN A 194 10.33 21.89 -39.89
CA GLN A 194 9.88 22.43 -41.17
C GLN A 194 10.32 21.51 -42.30
N PHE A 195 9.37 20.98 -43.06
CA PHE A 195 9.59 20.21 -44.27
C PHE A 195 9.49 21.11 -45.50
N THR A 196 10.47 21.08 -46.40
CA THR A 196 10.49 21.83 -47.66
C THR A 196 10.63 20.86 -48.83
N LYS A 197 9.75 20.96 -49.83
CA LYS A 197 9.78 20.11 -51.03
C LYS A 197 10.97 20.48 -51.93
N GLN A 198 11.79 19.49 -52.31
CA GLN A 198 12.90 19.69 -53.24
C GLN A 198 12.48 19.57 -54.71
N ALA A 199 13.23 20.20 -55.60
CA ALA A 199 13.10 20.01 -57.05
C ALA A 199 13.67 18.64 -57.48
N GLY A 200 13.03 17.98 -58.45
CA GLY A 200 13.59 16.78 -59.08
C GLY A 200 13.24 15.42 -58.47
N GLY A 201 12.16 15.31 -57.68
CA GLY A 201 11.64 14.00 -57.23
C GLY A 201 10.70 14.07 -56.02
N ASN A 202 10.35 12.91 -55.46
CA ASN A 202 9.58 12.80 -54.21
C ASN A 202 10.48 12.90 -52.98
N ASN A 203 11.26 13.99 -52.89
CA ASN A 203 12.18 14.24 -51.79
C ASN A 203 11.75 15.49 -51.01
N TRP A 204 11.89 15.42 -49.68
CA TRP A 204 11.58 16.52 -48.77
C TRP A 204 12.76 16.76 -47.83
N THR A 205 13.27 17.98 -47.74
CA THR A 205 14.24 18.35 -46.70
C THR A 205 13.50 18.72 -45.43
N TYR A 206 13.98 18.27 -44.29
CA TYR A 206 13.53 18.75 -42.98
C TYR A 206 14.60 19.65 -42.35
N SER A 207 14.15 20.69 -41.66
CA SER A 207 14.94 21.51 -40.75
C SER A 207 14.22 21.64 -39.41
N ALA A 208 14.84 21.16 -38.35
CA ALA A 208 14.37 21.31 -36.98
C ALA A 208 14.92 22.60 -36.38
N SER A 209 14.09 23.32 -35.66
CA SER A 209 14.45 24.54 -34.95
C SER A 209 13.79 24.59 -33.58
N LEU A 210 14.46 25.22 -32.63
CA LEU A 210 13.95 25.50 -31.29
C LEU A 210 13.65 27.00 -31.18
N PRO A 211 12.68 27.41 -30.34
CA PRO A 211 12.42 28.81 -30.04
C PRO A 211 13.66 29.49 -29.45
N ALA A 212 13.83 30.78 -29.74
CA ALA A 212 14.93 31.56 -29.18
C ALA A 212 14.87 31.55 -27.65
N GLY A 213 16.00 31.27 -27.00
CA GLY A 213 16.12 31.17 -25.54
C GLY A 213 15.70 29.84 -24.93
N ALA A 214 15.18 28.88 -25.72
CA ALA A 214 14.79 27.56 -25.22
C ALA A 214 15.88 26.49 -25.41
N GLY A 215 17.00 26.80 -26.07
CA GLY A 215 18.09 25.86 -26.38
C GLY A 215 18.54 25.94 -27.84
N THR A 216 19.57 25.18 -28.21
CA THR A 216 20.06 25.06 -29.60
C THR A 216 20.19 23.60 -30.01
N ILE A 217 20.05 23.32 -31.32
CA ILE A 217 20.31 21.99 -31.87
C ILE A 217 21.74 21.98 -32.40
N SER A 218 22.65 21.28 -31.69
CA SER A 218 24.08 21.25 -32.02
C SER A 218 24.41 20.24 -33.13
N ALA A 219 23.58 19.21 -33.31
CA ALA A 219 23.73 18.21 -34.38
C ALA A 219 22.38 17.61 -34.82
N GLY A 220 22.30 17.19 -36.08
CA GLY A 220 21.12 16.49 -36.63
C GLY A 220 19.95 17.39 -37.06
N ALA A 221 20.10 18.71 -36.96
CA ALA A 221 19.06 19.70 -37.21
C ALA A 221 18.45 19.67 -38.63
N SER A 222 19.11 19.05 -39.62
CA SER A 222 18.58 18.96 -40.98
C SER A 222 18.91 17.64 -41.65
N GLY A 223 18.06 17.25 -42.59
CA GLY A 223 18.29 16.11 -43.48
C GLY A 223 17.28 16.05 -44.60
N THR A 224 17.41 15.05 -45.47
CA THR A 224 16.53 14.82 -46.63
C THR A 224 15.83 13.48 -46.48
N LEU A 225 14.50 13.49 -46.53
CA LEU A 225 13.67 12.30 -46.60
C LEU A 225 13.43 11.94 -48.08
N ASN A 226 13.77 10.71 -48.45
CA ASN A 226 13.57 10.18 -49.78
C ASN A 226 12.39 9.21 -49.77
N PHE A 227 11.39 9.47 -50.61
CA PHE A 227 10.21 8.60 -50.74
C PHE A 227 10.25 7.82 -52.05
N ASN A 228 9.78 6.57 -52.03
CA ASN A 228 9.63 5.74 -53.23
C ASN A 228 8.38 6.13 -54.03
N THR A 229 8.19 5.49 -55.19
CA THR A 229 7.02 5.70 -56.06
C THR A 229 5.69 5.36 -55.37
N ASN A 230 5.70 4.49 -54.37
CA ASN A 230 4.52 4.13 -53.58
C ASN A 230 4.22 5.14 -52.46
N GLY A 231 4.98 6.25 -52.37
CA GLY A 231 4.77 7.28 -51.35
C GLY A 231 5.27 6.90 -49.95
N GLN A 232 6.01 5.80 -49.81
CA GLN A 232 6.60 5.37 -48.54
C GLN A 232 8.04 5.87 -48.41
N LEU A 233 8.47 6.11 -47.18
CA LEU A 233 9.85 6.48 -46.88
C LEU A 233 10.79 5.33 -47.29
N SER A 234 11.79 5.65 -48.12
CA SER A 234 12.74 4.70 -48.71
C SER A 234 14.17 4.91 -48.26
N GLY A 235 14.50 6.11 -47.75
CA GLY A 235 15.85 6.44 -47.31
C GLY A 235 15.93 7.83 -46.68
N ILE A 236 17.06 8.10 -46.02
CA ILE A 236 17.37 9.39 -45.41
C ILE A 236 18.76 9.83 -45.86
N ASN A 237 18.91 11.09 -46.26
CA ASN A 237 20.15 11.66 -46.79
C ASN A 237 20.76 10.84 -47.95
N GLY A 238 19.94 10.14 -48.73
CA GLY A 238 20.39 9.25 -49.81
C GLY A 238 20.92 7.88 -49.37
N GLY A 239 20.90 7.56 -48.07
CA GLY A 239 21.24 6.25 -47.52
C GLY A 239 20.02 5.39 -47.14
N SER A 240 20.26 4.21 -46.55
CA SER A 240 19.22 3.35 -45.98
C SER A 240 18.43 4.06 -44.87
N ILE A 241 17.20 3.59 -44.62
CA ILE A 241 16.35 4.15 -43.56
C ILE A 241 17.00 3.88 -42.20
N ALA A 242 17.21 4.93 -41.41
CA ALA A 242 17.78 4.87 -40.07
C ALA A 242 17.06 5.83 -39.13
N ASN A 243 17.15 5.60 -37.83
CA ASN A 243 16.68 6.59 -36.85
C ASN A 243 17.62 7.79 -36.84
N GLN A 244 17.06 8.99 -36.78
CA GLN A 244 17.84 10.22 -36.77
C GLN A 244 18.02 10.71 -35.36
N THR A 245 19.24 11.07 -34.97
CA THR A 245 19.53 11.63 -33.65
C THR A 245 19.74 13.13 -33.73
N PHE A 246 19.15 13.85 -32.79
CA PHE A 246 19.29 15.28 -32.59
C PHE A 246 20.04 15.49 -31.29
N SER A 247 21.14 16.23 -31.33
CA SER A 247 21.81 16.66 -30.10
C SER A 247 21.30 18.06 -29.75
N LEU A 248 20.66 18.17 -28.60
CA LEU A 248 20.03 19.38 -28.08
C LEU A 248 20.88 19.90 -26.92
N ASP A 249 21.27 21.16 -27.00
CA ASP A 249 21.96 21.86 -25.92
C ASP A 249 21.00 22.85 -25.26
N PHE A 250 20.72 22.61 -23.98
CA PHE A 250 19.84 23.42 -23.16
C PHE A 250 20.58 24.30 -22.14
N SER A 251 21.90 24.48 -22.30
CA SER A 251 22.71 25.36 -21.45
C SER A 251 22.22 26.81 -21.44
N THR A 252 21.59 27.27 -22.52
CA THR A 252 21.01 28.61 -22.64
C THR A 252 19.54 28.69 -22.20
N ALA A 253 18.92 27.58 -21.81
CA ALA A 253 17.53 27.56 -21.35
C ALA A 253 17.40 28.17 -19.94
N ASN A 254 16.18 28.60 -19.59
CA ASN A 254 15.88 29.11 -18.25
C ASN A 254 14.71 28.31 -17.63
N PRO A 255 14.95 27.46 -16.62
CA PRO A 255 16.25 27.17 -15.98
C PRO A 255 17.21 26.38 -16.91
N PRO A 256 18.54 26.47 -16.69
CA PRO A 256 19.52 25.69 -17.45
C PRO A 256 19.25 24.19 -17.28
N ALA A 257 19.32 23.45 -18.37
CA ALA A 257 19.10 22.00 -18.36
C ALA A 257 20.27 21.27 -19.04
N ALA A 258 20.46 20.00 -18.68
CA ALA A 258 21.52 19.17 -19.25
C ALA A 258 21.31 18.97 -20.76
N ALA A 259 22.42 18.83 -21.50
CA ALA A 259 22.38 18.45 -22.92
C ALA A 259 21.70 17.09 -23.08
N GLN A 260 20.94 16.94 -24.17
CA GLN A 260 20.08 15.80 -24.41
C GLN A 260 20.25 15.28 -25.83
N THR A 261 20.22 13.96 -25.99
CA THR A 261 20.12 13.32 -27.30
C THR A 261 18.70 12.84 -27.52
N LEU A 262 18.05 13.36 -28.55
CA LEU A 262 16.69 13.03 -28.93
C LEU A 262 16.73 12.15 -30.19
N THR A 263 16.12 10.98 -30.15
CA THR A 263 16.06 10.05 -31.29
C THR A 263 14.69 10.15 -31.97
N TRP A 264 14.69 10.50 -33.25
CA TRP A 264 13.53 10.38 -34.12
C TRP A 264 13.40 8.95 -34.63
N ASN A 265 12.37 8.26 -34.12
CA ASN A 265 12.03 6.93 -34.56
C ASN A 265 11.36 6.98 -35.94
N LEU A 266 12.06 6.48 -36.96
CA LEU A 266 11.63 6.37 -38.35
C LEU A 266 11.63 4.90 -38.84
N VAL A 267 12.32 4.02 -38.11
CA VAL A 267 12.47 2.59 -38.42
C VAL A 267 11.67 1.75 -37.42
N ASP A 268 10.95 0.76 -37.91
CA ASP A 268 10.38 -0.29 -37.06
C ASP A 268 11.48 -1.24 -36.59
N ALA A 269 11.68 -1.30 -35.27
CA ALA A 269 12.74 -2.09 -34.64
C ALA A 269 12.66 -3.60 -34.94
N ASN A 270 11.48 -4.13 -35.29
CA ASN A 270 11.30 -5.57 -35.55
C ASN A 270 11.58 -5.96 -37.00
N THR A 271 11.31 -5.06 -37.95
CA THR A 271 11.40 -5.34 -39.39
C THR A 271 12.61 -4.71 -40.05
N GLY A 272 13.27 -3.74 -39.38
CA GLY A 272 14.36 -2.95 -39.95
C GLY A 272 13.93 -2.05 -41.11
N GLY A 273 12.63 -1.97 -41.41
CA GLY A 273 12.01 -1.15 -42.45
C GLY A 273 11.41 0.14 -41.89
N THR A 274 10.77 0.93 -42.74
CA THR A 274 10.04 2.14 -42.30
C THR A 274 8.94 1.78 -41.31
N ASN A 275 8.76 2.59 -40.26
CA ASN A 275 7.62 2.48 -39.36
C ASN A 275 6.28 2.90 -40.01
N GLY A 276 6.31 3.34 -41.27
CA GLY A 276 5.14 3.68 -42.08
C GLY A 276 4.44 4.98 -41.69
N LYS A 277 4.96 5.72 -40.70
CA LYS A 277 4.33 6.92 -40.16
C LYS A 277 4.63 8.17 -40.98
N MET A 278 5.72 8.15 -41.77
CA MET A 278 6.06 9.20 -42.74
C MET A 278 5.72 8.75 -44.15
N THR A 279 4.85 9.51 -44.82
CA THR A 279 4.41 9.22 -46.19
C THR A 279 4.43 10.47 -47.07
N ALA A 280 4.46 10.26 -48.38
CA ALA A 280 4.39 11.32 -49.38
C ALA A 280 3.30 11.07 -50.43
N PHE A 281 2.05 10.87 -49.97
CA PHE A 281 0.92 10.69 -50.87
C PHE A 281 0.47 12.02 -51.48
N ALA A 282 -0.23 11.95 -52.62
CA ALA A 282 -0.80 13.10 -53.31
C ALA A 282 -2.06 13.64 -52.59
N ALA A 283 -1.93 13.96 -51.31
CA ALA A 283 -2.93 14.59 -50.46
C ALA A 283 -2.31 15.79 -49.73
N PRO A 284 -3.11 16.76 -49.24
CA PRO A 284 -2.58 17.87 -48.45
C PRO A 284 -1.69 17.41 -47.30
N SER A 285 -0.66 18.20 -46.98
CA SER A 285 0.25 17.83 -45.89
C SER A 285 -0.45 17.92 -44.54
N ASN A 286 -0.32 16.89 -43.72
CA ASN A 286 -0.93 16.85 -42.39
C ASN A 286 -0.13 15.94 -41.43
N ASN A 287 -0.24 16.21 -40.14
CA ASN A 287 0.34 15.36 -39.10
C ASN A 287 -0.62 14.21 -38.77
N ASN A 288 -0.10 12.98 -38.79
CA ASN A 288 -0.86 11.76 -38.49
C ASN A 288 -0.55 11.22 -37.10
N SER A 289 0.66 11.42 -36.59
CA SER A 289 1.09 10.91 -35.28
C SER A 289 2.21 11.78 -34.71
N ILE A 290 2.07 12.21 -33.46
CA ILE A 290 3.12 12.92 -32.73
C ILE A 290 3.15 12.30 -31.33
N VAL A 291 4.21 11.57 -31.01
CA VAL A 291 4.37 10.89 -29.72
C VAL A 291 5.78 11.12 -29.21
N GLN A 292 5.93 11.28 -27.90
CA GLN A 292 7.20 11.46 -27.21
C GLN A 292 7.13 10.85 -25.80
N ASP A 293 8.28 10.58 -25.18
CA ASP A 293 8.42 9.80 -23.94
C ASP A 293 8.76 10.61 -22.67
N GLY A 294 8.95 11.91 -22.80
CA GLY A 294 9.22 12.81 -21.68
C GLY A 294 7.96 13.32 -20.98
N PHE A 295 8.11 13.85 -19.77
CA PHE A 295 7.01 14.43 -19.00
C PHE A 295 7.53 15.51 -18.03
N PRO A 296 6.71 16.52 -17.72
CA PRO A 296 7.08 17.55 -16.75
C PRO A 296 7.04 16.97 -15.33
N THR A 297 7.51 17.75 -14.36
CA THR A 297 7.31 17.41 -12.95
C THR A 297 5.81 17.32 -12.63
N GLY A 298 5.47 16.36 -11.77
CA GLY A 298 4.11 16.10 -11.35
C GLY A 298 3.92 16.35 -9.86
N THR A 299 2.79 16.94 -9.49
CA THR A 299 2.35 16.98 -8.08
C THR A 299 1.38 15.82 -7.82
N LEU A 300 1.42 15.27 -6.61
CA LEU A 300 0.55 14.17 -6.19
C LEU A 300 -0.93 14.60 -6.24
N VAL A 301 -1.76 13.81 -6.92
CA VAL A 301 -3.21 14.01 -7.08
C VAL A 301 -4.00 12.92 -6.35
N GLY A 302 -3.50 11.70 -6.36
CA GLY A 302 -4.16 10.55 -5.74
C GLY A 302 -3.17 9.54 -5.21
N LEU A 303 -3.64 8.70 -4.30
CA LEU A 303 -2.90 7.59 -3.73
C LEU A 303 -3.69 6.31 -3.95
N GLY A 304 -2.99 5.21 -4.20
CA GLY A 304 -3.55 3.87 -4.24
C GLY A 304 -2.60 2.90 -3.54
N VAL A 305 -3.15 1.81 -3.00
CA VAL A 305 -2.33 0.76 -2.39
C VAL A 305 -2.67 -0.58 -3.04
N ASP A 306 -1.63 -1.24 -3.55
CA ASP A 306 -1.75 -2.54 -4.21
C ASP A 306 -1.75 -3.69 -3.19
N LYS A 307 -2.16 -4.88 -3.67
CA LYS A 307 -2.18 -6.13 -2.87
C LYS A 307 -0.85 -6.51 -2.21
N ASP A 308 0.26 -6.03 -2.77
CA ASP A 308 1.62 -6.28 -2.30
C ASP A 308 2.09 -5.23 -1.28
N GLY A 309 1.18 -4.36 -0.82
CA GLY A 309 1.44 -3.29 0.14
C GLY A 309 2.18 -2.11 -0.46
N ILE A 310 2.25 -2.00 -1.79
CA ILE A 310 2.93 -0.89 -2.46
C ILE A 310 1.97 0.30 -2.56
N ILE A 311 2.42 1.43 -2.02
CA ILE A 311 1.74 2.73 -2.10
C ILE A 311 2.17 3.40 -3.41
N ASN A 312 1.20 3.55 -4.31
CA ASN A 312 1.34 4.20 -5.60
C ASN A 312 0.82 5.64 -5.53
N GLY A 313 1.60 6.59 -6.03
CA GLY A 313 1.19 7.98 -6.22
C GLY A 313 0.75 8.23 -7.66
N LEU A 314 -0.46 8.75 -7.85
CA LEU A 314 -0.92 9.29 -9.12
C LEU A 314 -0.61 10.77 -9.19
N PHE A 315 0.08 11.19 -10.25
CA PHE A 315 0.51 12.57 -10.43
C PHE A 315 -0.27 13.30 -11.53
N ASN A 316 -0.34 14.63 -11.46
CA ASN A 316 -1.03 15.45 -12.47
C ASN A 316 -0.36 15.44 -13.86
N ASN A 317 0.88 14.97 -13.96
CA ASN A 317 1.59 14.73 -15.23
C ASN A 317 1.17 13.41 -15.91
N GLY A 318 0.21 12.69 -15.33
CA GLY A 318 -0.32 11.43 -15.86
C GLY A 318 0.56 10.22 -15.56
N GLN A 319 1.65 10.39 -14.80
CA GLN A 319 2.50 9.29 -14.36
C GLN A 319 2.00 8.70 -13.05
N SER A 320 2.29 7.41 -12.85
CA SER A 320 2.11 6.70 -11.59
C SER A 320 3.47 6.19 -11.13
N GLU A 321 3.88 6.54 -9.91
CA GLU A 321 5.14 6.08 -9.33
C GLU A 321 4.89 5.30 -8.03
N GLN A 322 5.75 4.30 -7.80
CA GLN A 322 5.74 3.52 -6.57
C GLN A 322 6.57 4.27 -5.52
N LEU A 323 5.97 4.59 -4.38
CA LEU A 323 6.58 5.46 -3.37
C LEU A 323 7.18 4.63 -2.23
N PHE A 324 6.36 3.80 -1.61
CA PHE A 324 6.72 2.99 -0.44
C PHE A 324 6.08 1.62 -0.54
N GLN A 325 6.70 0.64 0.11
CA GLN A 325 6.10 -0.66 0.37
C GLN A 325 5.91 -0.82 1.88
N ILE A 326 4.69 -1.12 2.30
CA ILE A 326 4.34 -1.29 3.71
C ILE A 326 5.04 -2.54 4.26
N ALA A 327 5.69 -2.37 5.41
CA ALA A 327 6.31 -3.47 6.12
C ALA A 327 5.29 -4.12 7.06
N LEU A 328 5.23 -5.44 7.04
CA LEU A 328 4.40 -6.23 7.92
C LEU A 328 5.27 -6.98 8.93
N ALA A 329 4.77 -7.14 10.15
CA ALA A 329 5.39 -7.99 11.15
C ALA A 329 4.52 -9.21 11.45
N ASP A 330 5.13 -10.38 11.62
CA ASP A 330 4.46 -11.56 12.17
C ASP A 330 5.24 -12.10 13.36
N PHE A 331 4.53 -12.86 14.21
CA PHE A 331 5.07 -13.39 15.45
C PHE A 331 4.86 -14.90 15.50
N LEU A 332 5.82 -15.61 16.09
CA LEU A 332 5.69 -17.05 16.31
C LEU A 332 4.49 -17.37 17.23
N ALA A 333 4.25 -16.52 18.23
CA ALA A 333 3.12 -16.66 19.15
C ALA A 333 2.38 -15.32 19.34
N PRO A 334 1.44 -14.97 18.43
CA PRO A 334 0.71 -13.70 18.51
C PRO A 334 -0.07 -13.53 19.83
N SER A 335 -0.52 -14.63 20.44
CA SER A 335 -1.21 -14.62 21.74
C SER A 335 -0.36 -14.08 22.90
N GLY A 336 0.97 -14.06 22.75
CA GLY A 336 1.90 -13.50 23.72
C GLY A 336 2.08 -11.98 23.61
N LEU A 337 1.46 -11.32 22.63
CA LEU A 337 1.54 -9.86 22.47
C LEU A 337 0.83 -9.13 23.62
N THR A 338 1.41 -8.04 24.07
CA THR A 338 0.83 -7.22 25.15
C THR A 338 0.01 -6.08 24.58
N ARG A 339 -1.23 -5.90 25.05
CA ARG A 339 -2.08 -4.76 24.65
C ARG A 339 -1.51 -3.47 25.27
N ARG A 340 -1.42 -2.40 24.47
CA ARG A 340 -1.02 -1.05 24.94
C ARG A 340 -2.16 -0.02 24.89
N GLY A 341 -3.40 -0.48 24.67
CA GLY A 341 -4.57 0.36 24.42
C GLY A 341 -4.72 0.67 22.92
N GLN A 342 -5.78 1.38 22.53
CA GLN A 342 -5.96 1.91 21.16
C GLN A 342 -5.79 0.89 20.01
N ASN A 343 -6.07 -0.40 20.26
CA ASN A 343 -5.83 -1.51 19.34
C ASN A 343 -4.37 -1.68 18.87
N ILE A 344 -3.40 -1.22 19.68
CA ILE A 344 -1.97 -1.46 19.46
C ILE A 344 -1.42 -2.52 20.41
N PHE A 345 -0.41 -3.22 19.91
CA PHE A 345 0.25 -4.35 20.54
C PHE A 345 1.74 -4.09 20.64
N ALA A 346 2.36 -4.53 21.74
CA ALA A 346 3.81 -4.54 21.92
C ALA A 346 4.32 -5.97 22.06
N GLU A 347 5.53 -6.20 21.55
CA GLU A 347 6.23 -7.46 21.71
C GLU A 347 6.50 -7.79 23.18
N SER A 348 6.59 -9.07 23.49
CA SER A 348 6.92 -9.56 24.82
C SER A 348 7.84 -10.77 24.73
N GLY A 349 8.44 -11.17 25.86
CA GLY A 349 9.23 -12.41 25.90
C GLY A 349 8.44 -13.67 25.53
N GLN A 350 7.10 -13.63 25.56
CA GLN A 350 6.23 -14.75 25.19
C GLN A 350 5.79 -14.71 23.72
N SER A 351 5.79 -13.55 23.06
CA SER A 351 5.42 -13.45 21.63
C SER A 351 6.52 -13.95 20.71
N GLY A 352 7.77 -13.93 21.20
CA GLY A 352 8.96 -14.04 20.36
C GLY A 352 9.29 -12.71 19.68
N GLN A 353 10.39 -12.71 18.93
CA GLN A 353 10.82 -11.55 18.14
C GLN A 353 9.94 -11.37 16.90
N PRO A 354 9.74 -10.13 16.44
CA PRO A 354 9.02 -9.83 15.21
C PRO A 354 9.83 -10.31 14.01
N ILE A 355 9.18 -11.03 13.11
CA ILE A 355 9.70 -11.27 11.76
C ILE A 355 9.10 -10.20 10.88
N ILE A 356 9.94 -9.39 10.22
CA ILE A 356 9.50 -8.32 9.33
C ILE A 356 9.65 -8.79 7.89
N ALA A 357 8.59 -8.63 7.10
CA ALA A 357 8.61 -8.92 5.67
C ALA A 357 7.58 -8.05 4.93
N THR A 358 7.61 -8.15 3.60
CA THR A 358 6.62 -7.55 2.72
C THR A 358 5.41 -8.46 2.57
N ALA A 359 4.28 -7.88 2.16
CA ALA A 359 3.05 -8.63 1.90
C ALA A 359 3.23 -9.72 0.83
N ASN A 360 2.37 -10.74 0.85
CA ASN A 360 2.37 -11.89 -0.06
C ASN A 360 3.68 -12.71 -0.12
N THR A 361 4.55 -12.57 0.89
CA THR A 361 5.85 -13.27 0.93
C THR A 361 5.93 -14.13 2.17
N GLY A 362 6.47 -15.35 2.09
CA GLY A 362 6.88 -16.11 3.28
C GLY A 362 5.79 -16.42 4.32
N GLY A 363 4.53 -16.52 3.92
CA GLY A 363 3.39 -16.77 4.83
C GLY A 363 2.72 -15.51 5.39
N PHE A 364 3.17 -14.33 4.98
CA PHE A 364 2.47 -13.07 5.24
C PHE A 364 1.24 -12.94 4.34
N GLY A 365 0.20 -12.31 4.89
CA GLY A 365 -1.01 -11.96 4.17
C GLY A 365 -0.81 -10.90 3.09
N SER A 366 -1.89 -10.59 2.38
CA SER A 366 -1.95 -9.49 1.42
C SER A 366 -2.47 -8.20 2.08
N VAL A 367 -2.16 -7.05 1.50
CA VAL A 367 -2.72 -5.76 1.94
C VAL A 367 -3.88 -5.40 1.03
N LEU A 368 -5.05 -5.14 1.58
CA LEU A 368 -6.20 -4.64 0.82
C LEU A 368 -6.28 -3.13 0.99
N GLY A 369 -6.10 -2.40 -0.12
CA GLY A 369 -6.36 -0.96 -0.18
C GLY A 369 -7.86 -0.66 -0.07
N GLN A 370 -8.18 0.55 0.40
CA GLN A 370 -9.55 1.07 0.51
C GLN A 370 -10.48 0.11 1.26
N SER A 371 -9.97 -0.59 2.27
CA SER A 371 -10.69 -1.62 3.01
C SER A 371 -10.30 -1.57 4.48
N LEU A 372 -11.22 -1.91 5.37
CA LEU A 372 -10.99 -1.99 6.81
C LEU A 372 -11.37 -3.37 7.32
N GLU A 373 -10.56 -3.92 8.23
CA GLU A 373 -10.88 -5.16 8.94
C GLU A 373 -11.83 -4.86 10.12
N LEU A 374 -13.00 -5.47 10.14
CA LEU A 374 -13.95 -5.38 11.24
C LEU A 374 -13.52 -6.23 12.44
N SER A 375 -14.15 -5.98 13.59
CA SER A 375 -14.00 -6.83 14.76
C SER A 375 -14.36 -8.28 14.43
N ASN A 376 -13.59 -9.24 14.95
CA ASN A 376 -13.92 -10.66 14.82
C ASN A 376 -14.88 -11.18 15.90
N VAL A 377 -15.53 -10.26 16.63
CA VAL A 377 -16.51 -10.57 17.67
C VAL A 377 -17.85 -10.93 17.04
N ASP A 378 -18.38 -12.11 17.38
CA ASP A 378 -19.74 -12.51 17.02
C ASP A 378 -20.70 -12.22 18.17
N LEU A 379 -21.52 -11.19 18.00
CA LEU A 379 -22.43 -10.69 19.02
C LEU A 379 -23.44 -11.74 19.49
N ALA A 380 -23.90 -12.63 18.62
CA ALA A 380 -24.88 -13.66 19.00
C ALA A 380 -24.23 -14.67 19.96
N ASN A 381 -23.02 -15.11 19.64
CA ASN A 381 -22.24 -16.02 20.48
C ASN A 381 -21.83 -15.36 21.81
N GLU A 382 -21.41 -14.09 21.78
CA GLU A 382 -21.05 -13.37 23.01
C GLU A 382 -22.25 -13.19 23.95
N PHE A 383 -23.46 -12.92 23.43
CA PHE A 383 -24.66 -12.83 24.26
C PHE A 383 -25.06 -14.18 24.88
N VAL A 384 -24.94 -15.28 24.15
CA VAL A 384 -25.17 -16.63 24.71
C VAL A 384 -24.15 -16.93 25.82
N ASN A 385 -22.88 -16.61 25.59
CA ASN A 385 -21.83 -16.76 26.59
C ASN A 385 -22.07 -15.86 27.81
N LEU A 386 -22.60 -14.66 27.61
CA LEU A 386 -22.94 -13.74 28.70
C LEU A 386 -24.10 -14.29 29.55
N ILE A 387 -25.16 -14.80 28.91
CA ILE A 387 -26.32 -15.38 29.62
C ILE A 387 -25.87 -16.62 30.41
N THR A 388 -25.07 -17.50 29.81
CA THR A 388 -24.56 -18.71 30.50
C THR A 388 -23.63 -18.35 31.67
N THR A 389 -22.75 -17.36 31.49
CA THR A 389 -21.86 -16.86 32.56
C THR A 389 -22.66 -16.17 33.67
N GLN A 390 -23.72 -15.42 33.33
CA GLN A 390 -24.63 -14.82 34.30
C GLN A 390 -25.35 -15.87 35.14
N GLN A 391 -25.86 -16.92 34.50
CA GLN A 391 -26.49 -18.05 35.21
C GLN A 391 -25.47 -18.78 36.11
N ALA A 392 -24.23 -18.97 35.64
CA ALA A 392 -23.16 -19.55 36.44
C ALA A 392 -22.80 -18.69 37.65
N PHE A 393 -22.72 -17.37 37.49
CA PHE A 393 -22.52 -16.42 38.60
C PHE A 393 -23.65 -16.51 39.63
N GLN A 394 -24.91 -16.52 39.19
CA GLN A 394 -26.07 -16.67 40.08
C GLN A 394 -26.07 -18.02 40.79
N ALA A 395 -25.66 -19.10 40.12
CA ALA A 395 -25.52 -20.42 40.73
C ALA A 395 -24.44 -20.42 41.84
N SER A 396 -23.27 -19.82 41.59
CA SER A 396 -22.23 -19.66 42.61
C SER A 396 -22.70 -18.84 43.81
N ALA A 397 -23.47 -17.76 43.58
CA ALA A 397 -24.05 -16.96 44.65
C ALA A 397 -25.06 -17.76 45.50
N ARG A 398 -25.90 -18.60 44.86
CA ARG A 398 -26.84 -19.47 45.58
C ARG A 398 -26.12 -20.51 46.45
N VAL A 399 -24.96 -21.02 46.04
CA VAL A 399 -24.14 -21.94 46.87
C VAL A 399 -23.66 -21.25 48.16
N ILE A 400 -23.34 -19.96 48.08
CA ILE A 400 -22.93 -19.18 49.25
C ILE A 400 -24.12 -18.99 50.18
N THR A 401 -25.29 -18.57 49.68
CA THR A 401 -26.48 -18.36 50.52
C THR A 401 -26.96 -19.65 51.17
N THR A 402 -26.99 -20.77 50.45
CA THR A 402 -27.39 -22.07 51.06
C THR A 402 -26.39 -22.55 52.10
N THR A 403 -25.09 -22.29 51.91
CA THR A 403 -24.09 -22.63 52.91
C THR A 403 -24.22 -21.73 54.16
N ASP A 404 -24.54 -20.45 53.97
CA ASP A 404 -24.79 -19.51 55.06
C ASP A 404 -26.03 -19.90 55.89
N ASP A 405 -27.13 -20.27 55.22
CA ASP A 405 -28.34 -20.79 55.87
C ASP A 405 -28.04 -22.03 56.72
N LEU A 406 -27.25 -22.99 56.19
CA LEU A 406 -26.84 -24.18 56.93
C LEU A 406 -25.93 -23.85 58.11
N LEU A 407 -25.01 -22.89 57.97
CA LEU A 407 -24.16 -22.43 59.06
C LEU A 407 -24.99 -21.80 60.18
N SER A 408 -25.95 -20.94 59.83
CA SER A 408 -26.90 -20.33 60.77
C SER A 408 -27.68 -21.39 61.55
N GLU A 409 -28.21 -22.40 60.86
CA GLU A 409 -28.93 -23.51 61.49
C GLU A 409 -28.02 -24.33 62.43
N THR A 410 -26.79 -24.62 62.02
CA THR A 410 -25.84 -25.34 62.88
C THR A 410 -25.44 -24.56 64.13
N VAL A 411 -25.34 -23.23 64.05
CA VAL A 411 -25.08 -22.38 65.22
C VAL A 411 -26.29 -22.43 66.17
N ASN A 412 -27.51 -22.38 65.63
CA ASN A 412 -28.74 -22.46 66.42
C ASN A 412 -28.93 -23.82 67.10
N LEU A 413 -28.41 -24.92 66.54
CA LEU A 413 -28.44 -26.25 67.17
C LEU A 413 -27.57 -26.38 68.43
N THR A 414 -26.57 -25.52 68.60
CA THR A 414 -25.65 -25.56 69.75
C THR A 414 -26.07 -24.65 70.92
N ARG A 415 -27.21 -23.98 70.78
CA ARG A 415 -27.75 -23.02 71.75
C ARG A 415 -29.07 -23.53 72.30
#